data_AF-A0A0B0CZQ6-F1
#
_entry.id   AF-A0A0B0CZQ6-F1
#
_cell.length_a   1.000
_cell.length_b   1.000
_cell.length_c   1.000
_cell.angle_alpha   90.00
_cell.angle_beta   90.00
_cell.angle_gamma   90.00
#
_symmetry.space_group_name_H-M   'P 1'
#
loop_
_entity.id
_entity.type
_entity.pdbx_description
1 polymer ?
#
loop_
_entity_poly.entity_id
_entity_poly.type
_entity_poly.pdbx_seq_one_letter_code
_entity_poly.pdbx_strand_id
1 'polypeptide(L)' 'MRKQKMVYVIRRDPEYKGREITAKRELSFGIQLASRLFMDHLSFQFNKDRLDKEINMAIDNGDREAFERLSLQYQPYIWE' A
#
# COMPACT_ATOMS: atom_id res chain seq x y z
N MET A 1 35.74 -45.87 25.76
CA MET A 1 34.71 -45.15 24.99
C MET A 1 35.38 -44.09 24.11
N ARG A 2 35.62 -44.38 22.83
CA ARG A 2 36.17 -43.38 21.88
C ARG A 2 35.03 -42.43 21.49
N LYS A 3 35.09 -41.17 21.93
CA LYS A 3 34.13 -40.12 21.53
C LYS A 3 34.33 -39.83 20.04
N GLN A 4 33.34 -40.15 19.22
CA GLN A 4 33.32 -39.82 17.79
C GLN A 4 33.09 -38.32 17.65
N LYS A 5 34.04 -37.59 17.06
CA LYS A 5 33.90 -36.16 16.79
C LYS A 5 33.23 -36.00 15.42
N MET A 6 31.95 -35.63 15.39
CA MET A 6 31.26 -35.28 14.14
C MET A 6 31.62 -33.84 13.76
N VAL A 7 32.21 -33.68 12.57
CA VAL A 7 32.52 -32.38 11.98
C VAL A 7 31.53 -32.14 10.85
N TYR A 8 30.61 -31.19 11.06
CA TYR A 8 29.67 -30.76 10.03
C TYR A 8 30.36 -29.72 9.15
N VAL A 9 30.54 -30.06 7.88
CA VAL A 9 31.05 -29.12 6.87
C VAL A 9 29.87 -28.66 6.04
N ILE A 10 29.57 -27.36 6.09
CA ILE A 10 28.58 -26.74 5.20
C ILE A 10 29.18 -26.74 3.80
N ARG A 11 28.89 -27.78 3.02
CA ARG A 11 29.25 -27.82 1.60
C ARG A 11 28.17 -27.06 0.83
N ARG A 12 28.58 -25.98 0.16
CA ARG A 12 27.78 -25.37 -0.89
C ARG A 12 27.61 -26.42 -2.00
N ASP A 13 26.37 -26.67 -2.38
CA ASP A 13 26.02 -27.64 -3.43
C ASP A 13 26.87 -27.37 -4.69
N PRO A 14 27.56 -28.37 -5.27
CA PRO A 14 28.32 -28.20 -6.50
C PRO A 14 27.47 -27.63 -7.66
N GLU A 15 26.16 -27.88 -7.67
CA GLU A 15 25.23 -27.31 -8.67
C GLU A 15 25.05 -25.80 -8.56
N TYR A 16 25.42 -25.19 -7.43
CA TYR A 16 25.34 -23.74 -7.20
C TYR A 16 26.55 -22.98 -7.76
N LYS A 17 27.62 -23.65 -8.18
CA LYS A 17 28.76 -23.02 -8.86
C LYS A 17 28.38 -22.71 -10.31
N GLY A 18 27.81 -21.52 -10.54
CA GLY A 18 27.59 -20.99 -11.89
C GLY A 18 26.14 -20.66 -12.24
N ARG A 19 25.19 -20.80 -11.31
CA ARG A 19 23.85 -20.22 -11.52
C ARG A 19 23.94 -18.72 -11.22
N GLU A 20 23.99 -17.91 -12.27
CA GLU A 20 23.68 -16.49 -12.16
C GLU A 20 22.23 -16.39 -11.68
N ILE A 21 22.05 -15.94 -10.44
CA ILE A 21 20.72 -15.62 -9.94
C ILE A 21 20.33 -14.32 -10.62
N THR A 22 19.69 -14.42 -11.79
CA THR A 22 19.07 -13.27 -12.43
C THR A 22 17.96 -12.82 -11.49
N ALA A 23 18.22 -11.74 -10.74
CA ALA A 23 17.20 -11.12 -9.92
C ALA A 23 16.03 -10.74 -10.84
N LYS A 24 14.94 -11.51 -10.80
CA LYS A 24 13.72 -11.17 -11.53
C LYS A 24 13.27 -9.82 -10.99
N ARG A 25 13.39 -8.80 -11.85
CA ARG A 25 12.98 -7.42 -11.55
C ARG A 25 11.46 -7.23 -11.56
N GLU A 26 10.73 -8.30 -11.90
CA GLU A 26 9.28 -8.31 -11.96
C GLU A 26 8.71 -8.30 -10.55
N LEU A 27 8.17 -7.15 -10.16
CA LEU A 27 7.32 -7.06 -8.98
C LEU A 27 6.17 -8.05 -9.16
N SER A 28 5.97 -8.97 -8.21
CA SER A 28 4.88 -9.94 -8.33
C SER A 28 3.57 -9.21 -8.56
N PHE A 29 2.74 -9.73 -9.48
CA PHE A 29 1.45 -9.13 -9.81
C PHE A 29 0.60 -8.85 -8.55
N GLY A 30 0.66 -9.75 -7.57
CA GLY A 30 -0.02 -9.57 -6.28
C GLY A 30 0.43 -8.33 -5.51
N ILE A 31 1.74 -8.02 -5.50
CA ILE A 31 2.25 -6.78 -4.87
C ILE A 31 1.77 -5.56 -5.65
N GLN A 32 1.78 -5.61 -6.99
CA GLN A 32 1.28 -4.48 -7.80
C GLN A 32 -0.21 -4.21 -7.53
N LEU A 33 -1.01 -5.27 -7.49
CA LEU A 33 -2.45 -5.18 -7.22
C LEU A 33 -2.73 -4.68 -5.81
N ALA A 34 -2.05 -5.22 -4.80
CA ALA A 34 -2.19 -4.80 -3.42
C ALA A 34 -1.82 -3.32 -3.23
N SER A 35 -0.72 -2.88 -3.83
CA SER A 35 -0.31 -1.46 -3.80
C SER A 35 -1.34 -0.56 -4.46
N ARG A 36 -1.93 -0.97 -5.59
CA ARG A 36 -2.97 -0.18 -6.27
C ARG A 36 -4.22 -0.03 -5.38
N LEU A 37 -4.75 -1.15 -4.88
CA LEU A 37 -5.94 -1.13 -4.01
C LEU A 37 -5.70 -0.32 -2.74
N PHE A 38 -4.51 -0.43 -2.16
CA PHE A 38 -4.11 0.34 -0.99
C PHE A 38 -4.07 1.85 -1.28
N MET A 39 -3.46 2.24 -2.41
CA MET A 39 -3.41 3.64 -2.83
C MET A 39 -4.79 4.20 -3.16
N ASP A 40 -5.66 3.41 -3.80
CA ASP A 40 -7.03 3.81 -4.10
C ASP A 40 -7.80 4.07 -2.80
N HIS A 41 -7.68 3.18 -1.81
CA HIS A 41 -8.31 3.34 -0.50
C HIS A 41 -7.80 4.58 0.26
N LEU A 42 -6.49 4.79 0.30
CA LEU A 42 -5.91 5.97 0.95
C LEU A 42 -6.35 7.28 0.27
N SER A 43 -6.39 7.29 -1.06
CA SER A 43 -6.81 8.47 -1.83
C SER A 43 -8.29 8.78 -1.57
N PHE A 44 -9.13 7.74 -1.49
CA PHE A 44 -10.54 7.88 -1.13
C PHE A 44 -10.72 8.48 0.26
N GLN A 45 -10.06 7.92 1.28
CA GLN A 45 -10.13 8.43 2.65
C GLN A 45 -9.63 9.88 2.74
N PHE A 46 -8.48 10.18 2.13
CA PHE A 46 -7.91 11.51 2.14
C PHE A 46 -8.85 12.56 1.51
N ASN A 47 -9.45 12.23 0.36
CA ASN A 47 -10.37 13.15 -0.30
C ASN A 47 -11.64 13.37 0.52
N LYS A 48 -12.18 12.32 1.12
CA LYS A 48 -13.35 12.41 2.02
C LYS A 48 -13.06 13.30 3.21
N ASP A 49 -11.96 13.05 3.92
CA ASP A 49 -11.54 13.84 5.09
C ASP A 49 -11.27 15.31 4.72
N ARG A 50 -10.71 15.56 3.52
CA ARG A 50 -10.46 16.92 3.04
C ARG A 50 -11.77 17.66 2.80
N LEU A 51 -12.71 17.04 2.08
CA LEU A 51 -14.02 17.62 1.82
C LEU A 51 -14.79 17.86 3.11
N ASP A 52 -14.78 16.92 4.06
CA ASP A 52 -15.43 17.09 5.36
C ASP A 52 -14.86 18.29 6.13
N LYS A 53 -13.54 18.48 6.11
CA LYS A 53 -12.90 19.67 6.72
C LYS A 53 -13.30 20.96 6.02
N GLU A 54 -13.27 20.99 4.69
CA GLU A 54 -13.64 22.17 3.90
C GLU A 54 -15.11 22.54 4.09
N ILE A 55 -16.01 21.55 4.18
CA ILE A 55 -17.43 21.74 4.47
C ILE A 55 -17.62 22.32 5.87
N ASN A 56 -16.96 21.77 6.89
CA ASN A 56 -17.03 22.29 8.25
C ASN A 56 -16.52 23.74 8.32
N MET A 57 -15.41 24.06 7.64
CA MET A 57 -14.90 25.43 7.57
C MET A 57 -15.86 26.37 6.83
N ALA A 58 -16.55 25.91 5.77
CA ALA A 58 -17.55 26.71 5.07
C ALA A 58 -18.77 27.00 5.96
N ILE A 59 -19.18 26.02 6.79
CA ILE A 59 -20.24 26.20 7.80
C ILE A 59 -19.81 27.25 8.84
N ASP A 60 -18.60 27.13 9.38
CA ASP A 60 -18.06 28.07 10.39
C ASP A 60 -17.98 29.51 9.85
N ASN A 61 -17.63 29.67 8.57
CA ASN A 61 -17.53 30.97 7.91
C ASN A 61 -18.89 31.51 7.40
N GLY A 62 -19.96 30.71 7.46
CA GLY A 62 -21.28 31.08 6.94
C GLY A 62 -21.35 31.18 5.40
N ASP A 63 -20.41 30.56 4.68
CA ASP A 63 -20.36 30.61 3.21
C ASP A 63 -21.25 29.52 2.59
N ARG A 64 -22.44 29.95 2.19
CA ARG A 64 -23.48 29.08 1.66
C ARG A 64 -23.18 28.55 0.25
N GLU A 65 -22.48 29.34 -0.58
CA GLU A 65 -22.11 28.92 -1.93
C GLU A 65 -21.01 27.87 -1.91
N ALA A 66 -20.00 28.08 -1.05
CA ALA A 66 -18.93 27.10 -0.84
C ALA A 66 -19.49 25.78 -0.30
N PHE A 67 -20.42 25.84 0.66
CA PHE A 67 -21.08 24.67 1.22
C PHE A 67 -21.84 23.85 0.16
N GLU A 68 -22.65 24.49 -0.68
CA GLU A 68 -23.46 23.80 -1.69
C GLU A 68 -22.57 23.11 -2.74
N ARG A 69 -21.52 23.79 -3.19
CA ARG A 69 -20.53 23.22 -4.13
C ARG A 69 -19.79 22.03 -3.55
N LEU A 70 -19.32 22.14 -2.30
CA LEU A 70 -18.58 21.07 -1.63
C LEU A 70 -19.49 19.88 -1.30
N SER A 71 -20.76 20.13 -0.95
CA SER A 71 -21.75 19.09 -0.71
C SER A 71 -22.02 18.26 -1.96
N LEU A 72 -22.12 18.88 -3.14
CA LEU A 72 -22.24 18.17 -4.41
C LEU A 72 -21.02 17.28 -4.70
N GLN A 73 -19.81 17.74 -4.38
CA GLN A 73 -18.60 16.96 -4.53
C GLN A 73 -18.49 15.82 -3.52
N TYR A 74 -19.14 15.94 -2.37
CA TYR A 74 -19.15 14.93 -1.32
C TYR A 74 -20.17 13.80 -1.58
N GLN A 75 -21.23 14.04 -2.34
CA GLN A 75 -22.28 13.03 -2.63
C GLN A 75 -21.77 11.65 -3.07
N PRO A 76 -20.76 11.52 -3.95
CA PRO A 76 -20.24 10.22 -4.35
C PRO A 76 -19.60 9.41 -3.22
N TYR A 77 -19.18 10.05 -2.12
CA TYR A 77 -18.56 9.42 -0.95
C TYR A 77 -19.58 8.87 0.06
N ILE A 78 -20.89 9.07 -0.19
CA ILE A 78 -22.00 8.61 0.67
C ILE A 78 -22.60 7.28 0.16
N TRP A 79 -22.41 6.93 -1.11
CA TRP A 79 -23.02 5.76 -1.77
C TRP A 79 -22.24 4.44 -1.56
N GLU A 80 -21.71 4.23 -0.36
CA GLU A 80 -21.17 2.94 0.13
C GLU A 80 -22.04 2.42 1.28
#